data_AF-A0A4Y7JJ77-F1
#
_entry.id   AF-A0A4Y7JJ77-F1
#
_cell.length_a   1.000
_cell.length_b   1.000
_cell.length_c   1.000
_cell.angle_alpha   90.00
_cell.angle_beta   90.00
_cell.angle_gamma   90.00
#
_symmetry.space_group_name_H-M   'P 1'
#
loop_
_entity.id
_entity.type
_entity.pdbx_description
1 polymer ?
#
loop_
_entity_poly.entity_id
_entity_poly.type
_entity_poly.pdbx_seq_one_letter_code
_entity_poly.pdbx_strand_id
1 'polypeptide(L)'
;MANISMESRMSTTHSNISNSKKDHNQHGAVIEEIEGLIEVYKDGYVERPPIVPNVVAAVGQELNLLCKDVIMDKFSNLWDRFYVPKCQGKQLPLLIYFHGGGFCVGSPSWICYHEFISKLASASGCVVMSVNYRLAPEHRLPKAFDDGFNSVMWVKQQATMRSNNDQRWWLNSCNLSKVFIGGDSAGANIAHNVAKRIGASGLINPLTLRGIILVQPFFGGEQRTYSEKYLAQPPNSALSLTVSEL
;
A
#
# COMPACT_ATOMS: atom_id res chain seq x y z
N MET A 1 -42.03 44.00 3.54
CA MET A 1 -40.73 44.25 4.20
C MET A 1 -41.00 44.08 5.70
N ALA A 2 -40.78 42.95 6.37
CA ALA A 2 -39.68 41.96 6.35
C ALA A 2 -38.33 42.62 6.70
N ASN A 3 -37.52 42.21 7.69
CA ASN A 3 -37.58 41.18 8.76
C ASN A 3 -36.92 41.77 10.04
N ILE A 4 -37.41 41.57 11.27
CA ILE A 4 -37.20 40.43 12.22
C ILE A 4 -35.73 40.11 12.57
N SER A 5 -35.33 40.59 13.76
CA SER A 5 -34.53 40.00 14.87
C SER A 5 -33.27 39.13 14.60
N MET A 6 -32.20 39.44 15.36
CA MET A 6 -31.52 38.42 16.20
C MET A 6 -30.78 39.05 17.38
N GLU A 7 -31.13 38.63 18.61
CA GLU A 7 -30.45 38.98 19.86
C GLU A 7 -29.53 37.85 20.35
N SER A 8 -28.39 38.23 20.92
CA SER A 8 -27.64 37.55 22.00
C SER A 8 -27.30 36.05 21.87
N ARG A 9 -26.00 35.73 21.97
CA ARG A 9 -25.37 35.22 23.21
C ARG A 9 -23.91 34.87 22.97
N MET A 10 -23.02 35.42 23.80
CA MET A 10 -21.70 34.81 23.98
C MET A 10 -21.90 33.46 24.68
N SER A 11 -21.35 32.39 24.10
CA SER A 11 -21.18 31.10 24.76
C SER A 11 -19.75 30.64 24.50
N THR A 12 -18.90 30.74 25.52
CA THR A 12 -17.54 30.21 25.51
C THR A 12 -17.60 28.69 25.65
N THR A 13 -17.68 27.97 24.54
CA THR A 13 -17.49 26.52 24.53
C THR A 13 -15.99 26.20 24.63
N HIS A 14 -15.51 26.04 25.87
CA HIS A 14 -14.30 25.25 26.11
C HIS A 14 -14.55 23.83 25.62
N SER A 15 -14.04 23.50 24.44
CA SER A 15 -13.90 22.12 23.99
C SER A 15 -12.86 21.45 24.88
N ASN A 16 -13.32 20.81 25.96
CA ASN A 16 -12.48 19.93 26.76
C ASN A 16 -11.83 18.91 25.83
N ILE A 17 -10.49 18.97 25.74
CA ILE A 17 -9.70 17.88 25.16
C ILE A 17 -9.85 16.71 26.13
N SER A 18 -10.84 15.85 25.88
CA SER A 18 -10.92 14.56 26.54
C SER A 18 -9.72 13.75 26.06
N ASN A 19 -8.66 13.69 26.88
CA ASN A 19 -7.71 12.59 26.80
C ASN A 19 -8.54 11.30 26.96
N SER A 20 -8.89 10.66 25.85
CA SER A 20 -9.39 9.29 25.90
C SER A 20 -8.26 8.45 26.47
N LYS A 21 -8.42 8.04 27.73
CA LYS A 21 -7.68 6.88 28.23
C LYS A 21 -8.03 5.75 27.26
N LYS A 22 -7.06 5.34 26.43
CA LYS A 22 -7.23 4.22 25.51
C LYS A 22 -7.77 3.03 26.30
N ASP A 23 -8.76 2.36 25.75
CA ASP A 23 -9.52 1.32 26.45
C ASP A 23 -8.78 -0.04 26.38
N HIS A 24 -7.47 -0.02 26.69
CA HIS A 24 -6.55 -1.17 26.66
C HIS A 24 -7.03 -2.36 27.51
N ASN A 25 -8.03 -2.17 28.38
CA ASN A 25 -8.65 -3.24 29.17
C ASN A 25 -9.59 -4.16 28.37
N GLN A 26 -10.02 -3.80 27.15
CA GLN A 26 -10.98 -4.65 26.40
C GLN A 26 -10.35 -5.88 25.76
N HIS A 27 -9.10 -5.78 25.28
CA HIS A 27 -8.42 -6.83 24.50
C HIS A 27 -7.38 -7.64 25.30
N GLY A 28 -7.24 -7.32 26.60
CA GLY A 28 -6.24 -7.95 27.47
C GLY A 28 -4.82 -7.43 27.22
N ALA A 29 -3.82 -8.26 27.50
CA ALA A 29 -2.42 -7.87 27.36
C ALA A 29 -1.96 -7.89 25.88
N VAL A 30 -1.11 -6.94 25.52
CA VAL A 30 -0.27 -7.00 24.31
C VAL A 30 0.72 -8.17 24.47
N ILE A 31 0.85 -8.98 23.43
CA ILE A 31 1.73 -10.18 23.38
C ILE A 31 2.87 -10.06 22.37
N GLU A 32 2.70 -9.25 21.32
CA GLU A 32 3.75 -8.86 20.37
C GLU A 32 3.60 -7.37 20.07
N GLU A 33 4.71 -6.64 19.99
CA GLU A 33 4.72 -5.22 19.67
C GLU A 33 5.92 -4.89 18.76
N ILE A 34 5.71 -3.99 17.81
CA ILE A 34 6.78 -3.19 17.20
C ILE A 34 6.43 -1.74 17.48
N GLU A 35 7.21 -1.08 18.34
CA GLU A 35 6.89 0.21 18.96
C GLU A 35 6.36 1.22 17.93
N GLY A 36 5.11 1.67 18.14
CA GLY A 36 4.42 2.63 17.28
C GLY A 36 3.92 2.12 15.92
N LEU A 37 4.28 0.92 15.49
CA LEU A 37 3.85 0.36 14.20
C LEU A 37 2.67 -0.63 14.34
N ILE A 38 2.76 -1.56 15.30
CA ILE A 38 1.75 -2.60 15.50
C ILE A 38 1.79 -3.14 16.94
N GLU A 39 0.61 -3.29 17.53
CA GLU A 39 0.37 -3.95 18.81
C GLU A 39 -0.54 -5.16 18.55
N VAL A 40 -0.13 -6.36 18.97
CA VAL A 40 -0.92 -7.59 18.86
C VAL A 40 -1.36 -8.02 20.25
N TYR A 41 -2.66 -8.16 20.45
CA TYR A 41 -3.28 -8.46 21.73
C TYR A 41 -3.55 -9.96 21.90
N LYS A 42 -3.64 -10.42 23.15
CA LYS A 42 -3.79 -11.84 23.50
C LYS A 42 -5.05 -12.51 22.94
N ASP A 43 -6.11 -11.74 22.70
CA ASP A 43 -7.36 -12.20 22.08
C ASP A 43 -7.27 -12.31 20.54
N GLY A 44 -6.15 -11.90 19.94
CA GLY A 44 -5.95 -11.84 18.50
C GLY A 44 -6.34 -10.50 17.86
N TYR A 45 -6.76 -9.50 18.65
CA TYR A 45 -6.94 -8.13 18.15
C TYR A 45 -5.59 -7.51 17.77
N VAL A 46 -5.62 -6.63 16.77
CA VAL A 46 -4.43 -5.96 16.24
C VAL A 46 -4.70 -4.47 16.17
N GLU A 47 -3.99 -3.68 16.98
CA GLU A 47 -3.97 -2.23 16.83
C GLU A 47 -2.79 -1.82 15.94
N ARG A 48 -3.03 -0.89 15.01
CA ARG A 48 -1.97 -0.23 14.23
C ARG A 48 -2.05 1.27 14.51
N PRO A 49 -1.20 1.81 15.40
CA PRO A 49 -1.23 3.23 15.74
C PRO A 49 -1.11 4.11 14.49
N PRO A 50 -1.90 5.19 14.36
CA PRO A 50 -1.94 6.01 13.14
C PRO A 50 -0.75 6.99 13.04
N ILE A 51 0.48 6.49 13.16
CA ILE A 51 1.71 7.32 13.08
C ILE A 51 1.89 7.91 11.69
N VAL A 52 1.58 7.15 10.64
CA VAL A 52 1.60 7.65 9.26
C VAL A 52 0.18 8.00 8.83
N PRO A 53 -0.12 9.28 8.52
CA PRO A 53 -1.47 9.68 8.17
C PRO A 53 -1.87 9.13 6.80
N ASN A 54 -3.14 8.75 6.69
CA ASN A 54 -3.75 8.38 5.42
C ASN A 54 -4.24 9.62 4.69
N VAL A 55 -4.02 9.67 3.37
CA VAL A 55 -4.50 10.72 2.48
C VAL A 55 -5.46 10.17 1.43
N VAL A 56 -6.45 10.97 1.05
CA VAL A 56 -7.35 10.69 -0.07
C VAL A 56 -6.58 10.63 -1.39
N ALA A 57 -7.17 10.01 -2.42
CA ALA A 57 -6.59 9.97 -3.76
C ALA A 57 -6.70 11.33 -4.47
N ALA A 58 -5.90 12.31 -4.04
CA ALA A 58 -5.81 13.65 -4.62
C ALA A 58 -4.34 14.05 -4.74
N VAL A 59 -3.96 14.67 -5.86
CA VAL A 59 -2.56 15.04 -6.15
C VAL A 59 -2.53 16.49 -6.65
N GLY A 60 -1.47 17.22 -6.31
CA GLY A 60 -1.26 18.58 -6.73
C GLY A 60 -1.21 18.73 -8.25
N GLN A 61 -1.69 19.88 -8.73
CA GLN A 61 -1.88 20.15 -10.15
C GLN A 61 -0.56 20.19 -10.93
N GLU A 62 0.55 20.48 -10.24
CA GLU A 62 1.92 20.55 -10.75
C GLU A 62 2.47 19.22 -11.26
N LEU A 63 2.04 18.08 -10.70
CA LEU A 63 2.49 16.75 -11.16
C LEU A 63 1.75 16.25 -12.42
N ASN A 64 0.78 17.03 -12.93
CA ASN A 64 0.02 16.76 -14.16
C ASN A 64 -0.48 15.29 -14.28
N LEU A 65 -0.97 14.72 -13.17
CA LEU A 65 -1.45 13.34 -13.12
C LEU A 65 -2.84 13.25 -12.49
N LEU A 66 -3.50 12.12 -12.72
CA LEU A 66 -4.76 11.75 -12.08
C LEU A 66 -4.48 10.67 -11.04
N CYS A 67 -5.03 10.82 -9.85
CA CYS A 67 -4.98 9.83 -8.78
C CYS A 67 -6.41 9.40 -8.42
N LYS A 68 -6.71 8.09 -8.39
CA LYS A 68 -7.99 7.56 -7.89
C LYS A 68 -7.82 6.17 -7.29
N ASP A 69 -8.64 5.86 -6.29
CA ASP A 69 -8.80 4.52 -5.76
C ASP A 69 -9.80 3.72 -6.60
N VAL A 70 -9.52 2.43 -6.81
CA VAL A 70 -10.29 1.51 -7.65
C VAL A 70 -10.55 0.24 -6.85
N ILE A 71 -11.82 -0.10 -6.61
CA ILE A 71 -12.19 -1.31 -5.88
C ILE A 71 -12.09 -2.51 -6.81
N MET A 72 -11.16 -3.42 -6.53
CA MET A 72 -10.94 -4.64 -7.31
C MET A 72 -11.94 -5.74 -6.97
N ASP A 73 -12.18 -5.96 -5.67
CA ASP A 73 -13.19 -6.90 -5.16
C ASP A 73 -13.96 -6.27 -3.99
N LYS A 74 -15.29 -6.23 -4.14
CA LYS A 74 -16.20 -5.69 -3.12
C LYS A 74 -16.38 -6.65 -1.93
N PHE A 75 -16.19 -7.95 -2.10
CA PHE A 75 -16.42 -8.93 -1.04
C PHE A 75 -15.27 -8.96 -0.04
N SER A 76 -14.01 -8.93 -0.51
CA SER A 76 -12.83 -8.82 0.34
C SER A 76 -12.36 -7.37 0.60
N ASN A 77 -13.10 -6.37 0.10
CA ASN A 77 -12.78 -4.94 0.16
C ASN A 77 -11.35 -4.61 -0.31
N LEU A 78 -10.87 -5.33 -1.34
CA LEU A 78 -9.58 -5.07 -1.97
C LEU A 78 -9.72 -3.90 -2.95
N TRP A 79 -8.85 -2.90 -2.81
CA TRP A 79 -8.81 -1.70 -3.63
C TRP A 79 -7.36 -1.30 -3.90
N ASP A 80 -7.08 -0.74 -5.07
CA ASP A 80 -5.74 -0.28 -5.44
C ASP A 80 -5.78 1.20 -5.84
N ARG A 81 -4.68 1.93 -5.59
CA ARG A 81 -4.55 3.34 -5.96
C ARG A 81 -3.81 3.49 -7.28
N PHE A 82 -4.48 4.11 -8.25
CA PHE A 82 -3.93 4.38 -9.58
C PHE A 82 -3.41 5.80 -9.70
N TYR A 83 -2.19 5.95 -10.21
CA TYR A 83 -1.52 7.20 -10.55
C TYR A 83 -1.27 7.22 -12.06
N VAL A 84 -1.91 8.12 -12.79
CA VAL A 84 -1.91 8.17 -14.25
C VAL A 84 -1.44 9.54 -14.74
N PRO A 85 -0.19 9.67 -15.23
CA PRO A 85 0.28 10.90 -15.86
C PRO A 85 -0.58 11.27 -17.09
N LYS A 86 -0.91 12.55 -17.25
CA LYS A 86 -1.68 13.04 -18.40
C LYS A 86 -0.76 13.21 -19.61
N CYS A 87 -0.66 12.17 -20.43
CA CYS A 87 0.08 12.20 -21.70
C CYS A 87 -0.86 12.18 -22.90
N GLN A 88 -0.80 13.21 -23.75
CA GLN A 88 -1.61 13.29 -24.97
C GLN A 88 -1.16 12.23 -25.99
N GLY A 89 -2.06 11.32 -26.38
CA GLY A 89 -1.86 10.37 -27.48
C GLY A 89 -0.82 9.26 -27.27
N LYS A 90 -0.22 9.13 -26.08
CA LYS A 90 0.80 8.10 -25.80
C LYS A 90 0.34 7.16 -24.68
N GLN A 91 0.36 5.86 -24.96
CA GLN A 91 0.20 4.82 -23.94
C GLN A 91 1.52 4.59 -23.20
N LEU A 92 1.46 4.65 -21.87
CA LEU A 92 2.58 4.57 -20.95
C LEU A 92 2.78 3.14 -20.42
N PRO A 93 3.99 2.74 -19.99
CA PRO A 93 4.16 1.49 -19.25
C PRO A 93 3.29 1.45 -17.98
N LEU A 94 2.90 0.24 -17.57
CA LEU A 94 2.22 0.00 -16.30
C LEU A 94 3.22 -0.56 -15.29
N LEU A 95 3.37 0.10 -14.14
CA LEU A 95 4.07 -0.43 -12.98
C LEU A 95 3.05 -0.86 -11.92
N ILE A 96 3.07 -2.14 -11.54
CA ILE A 96 2.34 -2.65 -10.38
C ILE A 96 3.29 -2.59 -9.18
N TYR A 97 2.96 -1.76 -8.19
CA TYR A 97 3.82 -1.44 -7.06
C TYR A 97 3.26 -1.97 -5.74
N PHE A 98 4.09 -2.69 -4.98
CA PHE A 98 3.80 -3.16 -3.63
C PHE A 98 4.59 -2.34 -2.61
N HIS A 99 3.91 -1.77 -1.62
CA HIS A 99 4.56 -1.01 -0.55
C HIS A 99 5.34 -1.92 0.42
N GLY A 100 6.36 -1.39 1.08
CA GLY A 100 7.00 -2.01 2.23
C GLY A 100 6.16 -1.95 3.52
N GLY A 101 6.75 -2.41 4.64
CA GLY A 101 6.10 -2.46 5.96
C GLY A 101 6.08 -3.84 6.63
N GLY A 102 7.09 -4.69 6.37
CA GLY A 102 7.24 -5.98 7.05
C GLY A 102 6.08 -6.96 6.88
N PHE A 103 5.24 -6.81 5.84
CA PHE A 103 3.94 -7.46 5.65
C PHE A 103 2.85 -7.11 6.69
N CYS A 104 3.20 -6.40 7.76
CA CYS A 104 2.30 -6.13 8.88
C CYS A 104 1.70 -4.72 8.87
N VAL A 105 2.34 -3.75 8.20
CA VAL A 105 1.89 -2.35 8.11
C VAL A 105 2.06 -1.79 6.68
N GLY A 106 1.63 -0.54 6.49
CA GLY A 106 1.67 0.17 5.20
C GLY A 106 0.30 0.23 4.51
N SER A 107 0.18 1.14 3.54
CA SER A 107 -0.97 1.23 2.63
C SER A 107 -0.64 2.17 1.44
N PRO A 108 -1.25 2.01 0.26
CA PRO A 108 -1.20 3.02 -0.82
C PRO A 108 -1.73 4.40 -0.43
N SER A 109 -2.50 4.50 0.67
CA SER A 109 -2.98 5.78 1.21
C SER A 109 -2.07 6.44 2.22
N TRP A 110 -1.01 5.79 2.71
CA TRP A 110 -0.02 6.46 3.58
C TRP A 110 0.64 7.62 2.85
N ILE A 111 0.73 8.80 3.49
CA ILE A 111 1.24 10.03 2.86
C ILE A 111 2.62 9.86 2.20
N CYS A 112 3.53 9.11 2.84
CA CYS A 112 4.88 8.87 2.33
C CYS A 112 4.88 8.05 1.03
N TYR A 113 4.10 6.96 0.96
CA TYR A 113 3.92 6.20 -0.28
C TYR A 113 3.16 7.00 -1.32
N HIS A 114 2.14 7.76 -0.92
CA HIS A 114 1.36 8.56 -1.84
C HIS A 114 2.20 9.63 -2.55
N GLU A 115 3.02 10.39 -1.81
CA GLU A 115 3.94 11.35 -2.39
C GLU A 115 5.02 10.69 -3.24
N PHE A 116 5.64 9.62 -2.73
CA PHE A 116 6.69 8.89 -3.44
C PHE A 116 6.19 8.34 -4.78
N ILE A 117 5.04 7.67 -4.79
CA ILE A 117 4.46 7.08 -6.01
C ILE A 117 3.94 8.15 -6.96
N SER A 118 3.39 9.27 -6.47
CA SER A 118 3.02 10.41 -7.33
C SER A 118 4.24 10.98 -8.07
N LYS A 119 5.33 11.21 -7.34
CA LYS A 119 6.62 11.68 -7.91
C LYS A 119 7.21 10.64 -8.87
N LEU A 120 7.17 9.35 -8.53
CA LEU A 120 7.65 8.24 -9.37
C LEU A 120 6.85 8.12 -10.67
N ALA A 121 5.52 8.16 -10.62
CA ALA A 121 4.65 8.09 -11.80
C ALA A 121 4.94 9.25 -12.77
N SER A 122 5.03 10.47 -12.24
CA SER A 122 5.34 11.67 -13.01
C SER A 122 6.74 11.61 -13.63
N ALA A 123 7.78 11.26 -12.85
CA ALA A 123 9.16 11.27 -13.31
C ALA A 123 9.52 10.12 -14.26
N SER A 124 8.92 8.93 -14.06
CA SER A 124 9.16 7.77 -14.92
C SER A 124 8.28 7.72 -16.18
N GLY A 125 7.24 8.54 -16.24
CA GLY A 125 6.25 8.48 -17.31
C GLY A 125 5.51 7.13 -17.35
N CYS A 126 5.23 6.54 -16.20
CA CYS A 126 4.49 5.28 -16.06
C CYS A 126 3.12 5.53 -15.42
N VAL A 127 2.12 4.73 -15.81
CA VAL A 127 0.97 4.53 -14.94
C VAL A 127 1.40 3.61 -13.79
N VAL A 128 1.10 3.98 -12.56
CA VAL A 128 1.42 3.16 -11.38
C VAL A 128 0.14 2.70 -10.70
N MET A 129 0.01 1.41 -10.47
CA MET A 129 -1.02 0.78 -9.66
C MET A 129 -0.38 0.36 -8.33
N SER A 130 -0.66 1.11 -7.26
CA SER A 130 -0.15 0.81 -5.92
C SER A 130 -1.15 -0.09 -5.19
N VAL A 131 -0.71 -1.30 -4.85
CA VAL A 131 -1.59 -2.38 -4.38
C VAL A 131 -1.80 -2.34 -2.87
N ASN A 132 -3.06 -2.40 -2.42
CA ASN A 132 -3.39 -2.53 -0.98
C ASN A 132 -3.60 -4.01 -0.62
N TYR A 133 -2.49 -4.75 -0.51
CA TYR A 133 -2.50 -6.16 -0.15
C TYR A 133 -2.85 -6.38 1.33
N ARG A 134 -3.40 -7.55 1.69
CA ARG A 134 -3.76 -7.83 3.09
C ARG A 134 -2.55 -8.04 3.99
N LEU A 135 -2.65 -7.50 5.20
CA LEU A 135 -1.57 -7.46 6.19
C LEU A 135 -1.63 -8.63 7.18
N ALA A 136 -0.47 -9.02 7.67
CA ALA A 136 -0.28 -9.88 8.83
C ALA A 136 -0.43 -9.09 10.15
N PRO A 137 -0.74 -9.75 11.29
CA PRO A 137 -0.91 -11.19 11.47
C PRO A 137 -2.29 -11.75 11.08
N GLU A 138 -3.30 -10.92 10.81
CA GLU A 138 -4.66 -11.36 10.45
C GLU A 138 -4.67 -12.18 9.15
N HIS A 139 -3.81 -11.81 8.21
CA HIS A 139 -3.64 -12.48 6.92
C HIS A 139 -2.17 -12.84 6.70
N ARG A 140 -1.67 -13.83 7.45
CA ARG A 140 -0.29 -14.35 7.31
C ARG A 140 0.02 -14.78 5.86
N LEU A 141 1.30 -14.79 5.51
CA LEU A 141 1.77 -15.31 4.22
C LEU A 141 1.27 -16.76 4.01
N PRO A 142 0.88 -17.14 2.77
CA PRO A 142 1.15 -16.47 1.49
C PRO A 142 0.11 -15.40 1.08
N LYS A 143 -0.77 -14.93 1.95
CA LYS A 143 -1.95 -14.14 1.53
C LYS A 143 -1.63 -12.86 0.75
N ALA A 144 -0.58 -12.13 1.12
CA ALA A 144 -0.10 -10.98 0.37
C ALA A 144 0.43 -11.34 -1.05
N PHE A 145 0.99 -12.55 -1.23
CA PHE A 145 1.43 -13.05 -2.54
C PHE A 145 0.24 -13.45 -3.42
N ASP A 146 -0.82 -14.02 -2.83
CA ASP A 146 -2.08 -14.28 -3.53
C ASP A 146 -2.73 -12.97 -3.97
N ASP A 147 -2.81 -11.97 -3.09
CA ASP A 147 -3.40 -10.66 -3.41
C ASP A 147 -2.61 -9.96 -4.53
N GLY A 148 -1.28 -9.97 -4.47
CA GLY A 148 -0.44 -9.42 -5.54
C GLY A 148 -0.57 -10.17 -6.88
N PHE A 149 -0.74 -11.49 -6.87
CA PHE A 149 -1.02 -12.25 -8.09
C PHE A 149 -2.44 -11.97 -8.62
N ASN A 150 -3.43 -11.88 -7.73
CA ASN A 150 -4.81 -11.55 -8.07
C ASN A 150 -4.92 -10.13 -8.66
N SER A 151 -4.13 -9.18 -8.18
CA SER A 151 -4.01 -7.83 -8.75
C SER A 151 -3.59 -7.87 -10.23
N VAL A 152 -2.58 -8.67 -10.56
CA VAL A 152 -2.13 -8.87 -11.96
C VAL A 152 -3.21 -9.58 -12.81
N MET A 153 -3.89 -10.58 -12.24
CA MET A 153 -5.01 -11.24 -12.92
C MET A 153 -6.21 -10.31 -13.13
N TRP A 154 -6.46 -9.39 -12.20
CA TRP A 154 -7.52 -8.39 -12.30
C TRP A 154 -7.22 -7.39 -13.43
N VAL A 155 -5.96 -6.90 -13.54
CA VAL A 155 -5.53 -6.07 -14.69
C VAL A 155 -5.75 -6.80 -16.02
N LYS A 156 -5.42 -8.10 -16.09
CA LYS A 156 -5.70 -8.97 -17.26
C LYS A 156 -7.21 -9.09 -17.56
N GLN A 157 -8.05 -9.20 -16.54
CA GLN A 157 -9.50 -9.22 -16.72
C GLN A 157 -10.02 -7.87 -17.26
N GLN A 158 -9.60 -6.74 -16.67
CA GLN A 158 -10.00 -5.42 -17.16
C GLN A 158 -9.61 -5.17 -18.62
N ALA A 159 -8.45 -5.69 -19.03
CA ALA A 159 -7.92 -5.60 -20.39
C ALA A 159 -8.66 -6.46 -21.43
N THR A 160 -9.32 -7.55 -21.00
CA THR A 160 -10.03 -8.49 -21.89
C THR A 160 -11.55 -8.32 -21.87
N MET A 161 -12.10 -7.73 -20.80
CA MET A 161 -13.53 -7.40 -20.69
C MET A 161 -13.98 -6.40 -21.76
N ARG A 162 -15.16 -6.62 -22.35
CA ARG A 162 -15.77 -5.67 -23.30
C ARG A 162 -16.45 -4.48 -22.58
N SER A 163 -16.93 -4.66 -21.36
CA SER A 163 -17.37 -3.57 -20.45
C SER A 163 -18.55 -2.77 -21.03
N ASN A 164 -18.66 -1.45 -20.88
CA ASN A 164 -17.75 -0.50 -20.21
C ASN A 164 -18.04 -0.32 -18.71
N ASN A 165 -17.12 0.34 -18.00
CA ASN A 165 -17.30 0.83 -16.63
C ASN A 165 -16.30 1.99 -16.34
N ASP A 166 -16.61 2.81 -15.34
CA ASP A 166 -15.76 3.96 -14.97
C ASP A 166 -14.47 3.56 -14.22
N GLN A 167 -14.36 2.31 -13.76
CA GLN A 167 -13.19 1.79 -13.04
C GLN A 167 -11.98 1.55 -13.95
N ARG A 168 -12.17 1.56 -15.29
CA ARG A 168 -11.12 1.37 -16.31
C ARG A 168 -10.56 2.67 -16.90
N TRP A 169 -10.82 3.82 -16.28
CA TRP A 169 -10.37 5.14 -16.75
C TRP A 169 -8.85 5.23 -17.02
N TRP A 170 -8.04 4.44 -16.31
CA TRP A 170 -6.58 4.34 -16.46
C TRP A 170 -6.12 3.51 -17.67
N LEU A 171 -6.97 2.60 -18.17
CA LEU A 171 -6.60 1.57 -19.14
C LEU A 171 -6.21 2.15 -20.50
N ASN A 172 -6.91 3.20 -20.95
CA ASN A 172 -6.61 3.87 -22.23
C ASN A 172 -5.24 4.55 -22.24
N SER A 173 -4.71 4.91 -21.06
CA SER A 173 -3.37 5.48 -20.89
C SER A 173 -2.27 4.42 -20.75
N CYS A 174 -2.60 3.13 -20.70
CA CYS A 174 -1.66 2.03 -20.45
C CYS A 174 -1.28 1.25 -21.71
N ASN A 175 0.01 0.92 -21.82
CA ASN A 175 0.56 -0.03 -22.78
C ASN A 175 0.81 -1.35 -22.08
N LEU A 176 -0.14 -2.27 -22.15
CA LEU A 176 -0.05 -3.57 -21.48
C LEU A 176 1.01 -4.53 -22.09
N SER A 177 1.65 -4.17 -23.21
CA SER A 177 2.86 -4.88 -23.69
C SER A 177 4.14 -4.45 -22.94
N LYS A 178 4.01 -3.51 -21.98
CA LYS A 178 5.07 -2.96 -21.13
C LYS A 178 4.63 -2.91 -19.67
N VAL A 179 4.38 -4.07 -19.06
CA VAL A 179 4.11 -4.20 -17.63
C VAL A 179 5.41 -4.42 -16.86
N PHE A 180 5.53 -3.77 -15.72
CA PHE A 180 6.59 -3.95 -14.73
C PHE A 180 5.96 -4.26 -13.38
N ILE A 181 6.66 -5.03 -12.55
CA ILE A 181 6.24 -5.32 -11.18
C ILE A 181 7.37 -4.86 -10.25
N GLY A 182 7.04 -4.16 -9.18
CA GLY A 182 8.05 -3.70 -8.24
C GLY A 182 7.51 -3.41 -6.85
N GLY A 183 8.42 -2.98 -5.99
CA GLY A 183 8.11 -2.62 -4.62
C GLY A 183 9.38 -2.35 -3.83
N ASP A 184 9.21 -2.08 -2.54
CA ASP A 184 10.30 -1.93 -1.58
C ASP A 184 10.13 -2.86 -0.38
N SER A 185 11.21 -3.28 0.27
CA SER A 185 11.15 -4.07 1.52
C SER A 185 10.27 -5.33 1.35
N ALA A 186 9.24 -5.49 2.19
CA ALA A 186 8.24 -6.55 2.09
C ALA A 186 7.50 -6.55 0.73
N GLY A 187 7.19 -5.37 0.19
CA GLY A 187 6.61 -5.22 -1.14
C GLY A 187 7.51 -5.72 -2.26
N ALA A 188 8.83 -5.54 -2.15
CA ALA A 188 9.78 -6.14 -3.09
C ALA A 188 9.84 -7.68 -2.96
N ASN A 189 9.63 -8.25 -1.76
CA ASN A 189 9.47 -9.70 -1.61
C ASN A 189 8.16 -10.20 -2.29
N ILE A 190 7.05 -9.46 -2.14
CA ILE A 190 5.80 -9.74 -2.87
C ILE A 190 6.04 -9.67 -4.39
N ALA A 191 6.68 -8.60 -4.88
CA ALA A 191 7.02 -8.40 -6.28
C ALA A 191 7.82 -9.59 -6.86
N HIS A 192 8.82 -10.07 -6.14
CA HIS A 192 9.61 -11.24 -6.50
C HIS A 192 8.75 -12.51 -6.62
N ASN A 193 7.95 -12.82 -5.59
CA ASN A 193 7.13 -14.03 -5.57
C ASN A 193 6.00 -14.01 -6.61
N VAL A 194 5.37 -12.85 -6.84
CA VAL A 194 4.37 -12.66 -7.90
C VAL A 194 5.00 -12.84 -9.28
N ALA A 195 6.16 -12.25 -9.55
CA ALA A 195 6.87 -12.40 -10.82
C ALA A 195 7.30 -13.87 -11.09
N LYS A 196 7.79 -14.57 -10.05
CA LYS A 196 8.09 -16.01 -10.11
C LYS A 196 6.85 -16.84 -10.48
N ARG A 197 5.70 -16.56 -9.85
CA ARG A 197 4.42 -17.23 -10.13
C ARG A 197 3.89 -16.92 -11.55
N ILE A 198 4.11 -15.72 -12.05
CA ILE A 198 3.81 -15.34 -13.45
C ILE A 198 4.69 -16.14 -14.42
N GLY A 199 6.01 -16.17 -14.20
CA GLY A 199 6.94 -16.92 -15.03
C GLY A 199 6.63 -18.42 -15.10
N ALA A 200 6.21 -19.01 -13.97
CA ALA A 200 5.81 -20.42 -13.92
C ALA A 200 4.43 -20.72 -14.56
N SER A 201 3.50 -19.76 -14.56
CA SER A 201 2.14 -19.95 -15.10
C SER A 201 1.98 -19.57 -16.57
N GLY A 202 2.82 -18.67 -17.11
CA GLY A 202 2.86 -18.31 -18.54
C GLY A 202 1.62 -17.59 -19.11
N LEU A 203 0.55 -17.42 -18.32
CA LEU A 203 -0.79 -17.07 -18.80
C LEU A 203 -1.23 -15.66 -18.42
N ILE A 204 -0.37 -14.64 -18.58
CA ILE A 204 -0.74 -13.22 -18.35
C ILE A 204 -1.30 -12.47 -19.56
N ASN A 205 -1.27 -13.05 -20.78
CA ASN A 205 -1.77 -12.41 -22.00
C ASN A 205 -3.17 -11.79 -21.81
N PRO A 206 -3.42 -10.53 -22.27
CA PRO A 206 -2.58 -9.74 -23.18
C PRO A 206 -1.44 -8.95 -22.52
N LEU A 207 -1.21 -9.10 -21.21
CA LEU A 207 -0.11 -8.41 -20.52
C LEU A 207 1.23 -9.04 -20.89
N THR A 208 2.27 -8.22 -21.06
CA THR A 208 3.66 -8.65 -21.19
C THR A 208 4.50 -8.05 -20.07
N LEU A 209 4.97 -8.90 -19.15
CA LEU A 209 5.92 -8.51 -18.11
C LEU A 209 7.30 -8.26 -18.75
N ARG A 210 7.87 -7.08 -18.54
CA ARG A 210 9.15 -6.63 -19.12
C ARG A 210 10.30 -6.57 -18.12
N GLY A 211 10.01 -6.57 -16.83
CA GLY A 211 11.04 -6.53 -15.79
C GLY A 211 10.45 -6.45 -14.39
N ILE A 212 11.34 -6.61 -13.40
CA ILE A 212 11.04 -6.44 -11.99
C ILE A 212 11.93 -5.36 -11.38
N ILE A 213 11.40 -4.59 -10.41
CA ILE A 213 12.11 -3.52 -9.71
C ILE A 213 12.05 -3.81 -8.21
N LEU A 214 13.15 -4.29 -7.64
CA LEU A 214 13.23 -4.73 -6.24
C LEU A 214 14.09 -3.74 -5.44
N VAL A 215 13.46 -2.85 -4.67
CA VAL A 215 14.18 -1.93 -3.79
C VAL A 215 14.33 -2.57 -2.41
N GLN A 216 15.56 -2.71 -1.91
CA GLN A 216 15.87 -3.27 -0.57
C GLN A 216 15.03 -4.52 -0.19
N PRO A 217 14.99 -5.59 -1.02
CA PRO A 217 14.03 -6.67 -0.84
C PRO A 217 14.17 -7.41 0.49
N PHE A 218 13.07 -7.50 1.22
CA PHE A 218 13.01 -8.10 2.56
C PHE A 218 13.06 -9.63 2.46
N PHE A 219 14.27 -10.17 2.48
CA PHE A 219 14.56 -11.60 2.61
C PHE A 219 15.30 -11.87 3.92
N GLY A 220 15.18 -13.09 4.41
CA GLY A 220 15.91 -13.59 5.57
C GLY A 220 16.03 -15.11 5.50
N GLY A 221 16.65 -15.71 6.51
CA GLY A 221 16.78 -17.16 6.65
C GLY A 221 17.21 -17.52 8.06
N GLU A 222 17.15 -18.81 8.40
CA GLU A 222 17.51 -19.32 9.73
C GLU A 222 18.95 -18.99 10.14
N GLN A 223 19.87 -18.98 9.16
CA GLN A 223 21.27 -18.64 9.40
C GLN A 223 21.52 -17.15 9.16
N ARG A 224 21.88 -16.42 10.22
CA ARG A 224 22.41 -15.05 10.11
C ARG A 224 23.60 -15.00 9.15
N THR A 225 23.53 -14.08 8.20
CA THR A 225 24.62 -13.69 7.30
C THR A 225 25.82 -13.14 8.06
N TYR A 226 26.96 -12.96 7.38
CA TYR A 226 28.15 -12.34 7.97
C TYR A 226 27.86 -10.92 8.48
N SER A 227 27.14 -10.12 7.69
CA SER A 227 26.72 -8.76 8.05
C SER A 227 25.88 -8.73 9.33
N GLU A 228 24.92 -9.64 9.47
CA GLU A 228 24.03 -9.72 10.64
C GLU A 228 24.73 -10.25 11.90
N LYS A 229 25.90 -10.90 11.76
CA LYS A 229 26.70 -11.38 12.91
C LYS A 229 27.70 -10.33 13.42
N TYR A 230 28.24 -9.49 12.54
CA TYR A 230 29.45 -8.72 12.84
C TYR A 230 29.34 -7.20 12.60
N LEU A 231 28.26 -6.70 12.00
CA LEU A 231 28.03 -5.24 11.90
C LEU A 231 27.24 -4.74 13.11
N ALA A 232 27.77 -3.71 13.77
CA ALA A 232 27.06 -3.01 14.83
C ALA A 232 25.81 -2.31 14.25
N GLN A 233 24.64 -2.65 14.78
CA GLN A 233 23.40 -1.97 14.42
C GLN A 233 23.34 -0.56 15.05
N PRO A 234 22.77 0.44 14.36
CA PRO A 234 22.48 1.73 14.98
C PRO A 234 21.56 1.54 16.19
N PRO A 235 21.71 2.34 17.27
CA PRO A 235 20.91 2.20 18.49
C PRO A 235 19.40 2.38 18.25
N ASN A 236 19.01 3.06 17.16
CA ASN A 236 17.63 3.31 16.78
C ASN A 236 17.18 2.43 15.59
N SER A 237 17.80 1.26 15.39
CA SER A 237 17.33 0.31 14.37
C SER A 237 15.97 -0.28 14.76
N ALA A 238 14.94 -0.04 13.94
CA ALA A 238 13.61 -0.62 14.12
C ALA A 238 13.59 -2.16 13.99
N LEU A 239 14.67 -2.75 13.47
CA LEU A 239 14.91 -4.19 13.46
C LEU A 239 16.21 -4.46 14.22
N SER A 240 16.12 -4.56 15.55
CA SER A 240 17.25 -4.95 16.38
C SER A 240 17.44 -6.48 16.34
N LEU A 241 18.68 -6.93 16.14
CA LEU A 241 19.02 -8.35 15.99
C LEU A 241 18.64 -9.20 17.21
N THR A 242 18.53 -8.56 18.38
CA THR A 242 18.14 -9.16 19.67
C THR A 242 16.73 -9.74 19.70
N VAL A 243 15.83 -9.35 18.79
CA VAL A 243 14.45 -9.88 18.74
C VAL A 243 14.38 -11.24 18.01
N SER A 244 15.48 -11.69 17.40
CA SER A 244 15.53 -12.93 16.59
C SER A 244 16.01 -14.19 17.34
N GLU A 245 15.93 -14.22 18.68
CA GLU A 245 16.44 -15.32 19.52
C GLU A 245 15.34 -16.05 20.33
N LEU A 246 14.09 -16.01 19.85
CA LEU A 246 12.93 -16.75 20.38
C LEU A 246 12.32 -17.66 19.30
#